data_AF-A0A520V831-F1
#
_entry.id   AF-A0A520V831-F1
#
_cell.length_a   1.000
_cell.length_b   1.000
_cell.length_c   1.000
_cell.angle_alpha   90.00
_cell.angle_beta   90.00
_cell.angle_gamma   90.00
#
_symmetry.space_group_name_H-M   'P 1'
#
loop_
_entity.id
_entity.type
_entity.pdbx_description
1 polymer ?
#
loop_
_entity_poly.entity_id
_entity_poly.type
_entity_poly.pdbx_seq_one_letter_code
_entity_poly.pdbx_strand_id
1 'polypeptide(L)'
;MSLKKEKSNLEKKDKIHDQERLNSINNAYDTLSESFISKAEINEINISSSTTKVFNSIVKLLYIESKKPNISTKSFDKIKRYSQGLSYDGRAKTFTIKEYSLSSWLDSIDYIACWLKDNKLDADLSSIVDYIACSSEAVNLTSDNLELVQIVKDFLNDFGFENSFKVE
;
A
#
# COMPACT_ATOMS: atom_id res chain seq x y z
N MET A 1 -40.27 1.02 5.12
CA MET A 1 -39.55 2.30 4.95
C MET A 1 -39.78 2.79 3.52
N SER A 2 -39.91 4.10 3.28
CA SER A 2 -40.20 4.63 1.93
C SER A 2 -38.94 4.69 1.08
N LEU A 3 -39.01 4.22 -0.17
CA LEU A 3 -37.94 4.25 -1.19
C LEU A 3 -37.29 5.64 -1.38
N LYS A 4 -38.02 6.73 -1.11
CA LYS A 4 -37.48 8.10 -1.13
C LYS A 4 -36.49 8.37 0.01
N LYS A 5 -36.72 7.78 1.19
CA LYS A 5 -35.88 7.94 2.37
C LYS A 5 -34.57 7.15 2.23
N GLU A 6 -34.61 6.00 1.58
CA GLU A 6 -33.42 5.20 1.25
C GLU A 6 -32.52 5.90 0.22
N LYS A 7 -33.08 6.37 -0.91
CA LYS A 7 -32.30 7.14 -1.92
C LYS A 7 -31.63 8.38 -1.33
N SER A 8 -32.36 9.16 -0.51
CA SER A 8 -31.78 10.33 0.15
C SER A 8 -30.66 9.99 1.14
N ASN A 9 -30.73 8.82 1.79
CA ASN A 9 -29.66 8.36 2.69
C ASN A 9 -28.42 7.86 1.94
N LEU A 10 -28.60 7.21 0.78
CA LEU A 10 -27.51 6.82 -0.12
C LEU A 10 -26.77 8.06 -0.67
N GLU A 11 -27.50 9.03 -1.23
CA GLU A 11 -26.90 10.27 -1.75
C GLU A 11 -26.15 11.07 -0.68
N LYS A 12 -26.63 11.05 0.57
CA LYS A 12 -25.91 11.67 1.69
C LYS A 12 -24.64 10.90 2.06
N LYS A 13 -24.67 9.57 2.05
CA LYS A 13 -23.49 8.73 2.30
C LYS A 13 -22.41 8.96 1.24
N ASP A 14 -22.79 9.00 -0.04
CA ASP A 14 -21.85 9.21 -1.14
C ASP A 14 -21.16 10.58 -1.02
N LYS A 15 -21.93 11.65 -0.73
CA LYS A 15 -21.37 12.99 -0.48
C LYS A 15 -20.42 13.05 0.72
N ILE A 16 -20.73 12.35 1.81
CA ILE A 16 -19.86 12.29 2.99
C ILE A 16 -18.56 11.59 2.64
N HIS A 17 -18.64 10.44 1.95
CA HIS A 17 -17.48 9.68 1.50
C HIS A 17 -16.57 10.50 0.57
N ASP A 18 -17.14 11.24 -0.37
CA ASP A 18 -16.40 12.12 -1.29
C ASP A 18 -15.69 13.26 -0.54
N GLN A 19 -16.35 13.84 0.46
CA GLN A 19 -15.75 14.90 1.28
C GLN A 19 -14.61 14.37 2.17
N GLU A 20 -14.77 13.19 2.76
CA GLU A 20 -13.72 12.52 3.54
C GLU A 20 -12.48 12.19 2.68
N ARG A 21 -12.71 11.71 1.46
CA ARG A 21 -11.65 11.45 0.49
C ARG A 21 -10.91 12.73 0.14
N LEU A 22 -11.64 13.81 -0.17
CA LEU A 22 -11.06 15.11 -0.52
C LEU A 22 -10.23 15.70 0.63
N ASN A 23 -10.74 15.64 1.86
CA ASN A 23 -10.03 16.11 3.05
C ASN A 23 -8.72 15.33 3.25
N SER A 24 -8.75 14.01 3.01
CA SER A 24 -7.57 13.16 3.10
C SER A 24 -6.50 13.56 2.07
N ILE A 25 -6.91 13.86 0.83
CA ILE A 25 -5.99 14.32 -0.22
C ILE A 25 -5.34 15.66 0.15
N ASN A 26 -6.13 16.63 0.61
CA ASN A 26 -5.61 17.93 1.03
C ASN A 26 -4.61 17.80 2.18
N ASN A 27 -4.93 16.96 3.18
CA ASN A 27 -4.02 16.68 4.28
C ASN A 27 -2.70 16.02 3.80
N ALA A 28 -2.77 15.14 2.80
CA ALA A 28 -1.57 14.56 2.20
C ALA A 28 -0.69 15.62 1.54
N TYR A 29 -1.28 16.59 0.82
CA TYR A 29 -0.54 17.72 0.25
C TYR A 29 0.14 18.61 1.29
N ASP A 30 -0.50 18.82 2.44
CA ASP A 30 0.05 19.66 3.50
C ASP A 30 1.14 18.93 4.32
N THR A 31 1.02 17.61 4.44
CA THR A 31 1.87 16.79 5.32
C THR A 31 3.14 16.26 4.62
N LEU A 32 3.06 15.98 3.31
CA LEU A 32 4.16 15.44 2.52
C LEU A 32 4.82 16.54 1.69
N SER A 33 6.13 16.73 1.86
CA SER A 33 6.89 17.71 1.07
C SER A 33 6.91 17.34 -0.41
N GLU A 34 6.71 18.31 -1.31
CA GLU A 34 6.86 18.13 -2.76
C GLU A 34 8.26 17.66 -3.18
N SER A 35 9.29 17.93 -2.36
CA SER A 35 10.65 17.41 -2.57
C SER A 35 10.72 15.89 -2.38
N PHE A 36 9.84 15.33 -1.56
CA PHE A 36 9.78 13.91 -1.24
C PHE A 36 8.83 13.16 -2.16
N ILE A 37 7.62 13.67 -2.39
CA ILE A 37 6.65 13.06 -3.31
C ILE A 37 5.83 14.14 -3.97
N SER A 38 5.67 14.05 -5.29
CA SER A 38 4.97 15.07 -6.07
C SER A 38 3.45 14.99 -5.87
N LYS A 39 2.75 16.10 -6.12
CA LYS A 39 1.27 16.11 -6.14
C LYS A 39 0.70 15.14 -7.18
N ALA A 40 1.39 14.94 -8.30
CA ALA A 40 0.98 13.97 -9.32
C ALA A 40 1.00 12.54 -8.77
N GLU A 41 2.05 12.18 -8.02
CA GLU A 41 2.17 10.86 -7.37
C GLU A 41 1.15 10.69 -6.24
N ILE A 42 0.88 11.73 -5.45
CA ILE A 42 -0.20 11.69 -4.45
C ILE A 42 -1.56 11.42 -5.12
N ASN A 43 -1.83 12.04 -6.28
CA ASN A 43 -3.04 11.77 -7.06
C ASN A 43 -3.06 10.35 -7.63
N GLU A 44 -1.92 9.82 -8.06
CA GLU A 44 -1.80 8.44 -8.53
C GLU A 44 -2.11 7.43 -7.42
N ILE A 45 -1.57 7.65 -6.21
CA ILE A 45 -1.91 6.87 -5.01
C ILE A 45 -3.40 7.01 -4.72
N ASN A 46 -3.96 8.21 -4.82
CA ASN A 46 -5.38 8.46 -4.57
C ASN A 46 -6.29 7.66 -5.52
N ILE A 47 -6.01 7.70 -6.83
CA ILE A 47 -6.77 6.99 -7.86
C ILE A 47 -6.61 5.48 -7.72
N SER A 48 -5.42 5.01 -7.32
CA SER A 48 -5.13 3.58 -7.21
C SER A 48 -5.55 2.95 -5.89
N SER A 49 -5.81 3.75 -4.85
CA SER A 49 -6.25 3.22 -3.55
C SER A 49 -7.70 2.74 -3.63
N SER A 50 -7.96 1.51 -3.21
CA SER A 50 -9.31 0.92 -3.19
C SER A 50 -10.28 1.65 -2.24
N THR A 51 -9.75 2.28 -1.19
CA THR A 51 -10.54 2.99 -0.17
C THR A 51 -9.78 4.19 0.39
N THR A 52 -10.51 5.10 1.04
CA THR A 52 -9.92 6.20 1.83
C THR A 52 -8.97 5.69 2.92
N LYS A 53 -9.28 4.53 3.53
CA LYS A 53 -8.43 3.90 4.54
C LYS A 53 -7.08 3.52 3.96
N VAL A 54 -7.07 2.81 2.83
CA VAL A 54 -5.83 2.37 2.15
C VAL A 54 -4.98 3.58 1.82
N PHE A 55 -5.56 4.61 1.22
CA PHE A 55 -4.83 5.85 0.94
C PHE A 55 -4.20 6.47 2.17
N ASN A 56 -4.96 6.62 3.27
CA ASN A 56 -4.45 7.21 4.49
C ASN A 56 -3.33 6.36 5.12
N SER A 57 -3.42 5.04 5.00
CA SER A 57 -2.38 4.10 5.40
C SER A 57 -1.07 4.35 4.64
N ILE A 58 -1.16 4.47 3.31
CA ILE A 58 0.00 4.75 2.44
C ILE A 58 0.59 6.14 2.74
N VAL A 59 -0.24 7.18 2.85
CA VAL A 59 0.21 8.54 3.19
C VAL A 59 0.95 8.56 4.53
N LYS A 60 0.44 7.83 5.54
CA LYS A 60 1.10 7.70 6.85
C LYS A 60 2.48 7.05 6.71
N LEU A 61 2.58 5.93 5.98
CA LEU A 61 3.84 5.22 5.79
C LEU A 61 4.87 6.07 5.01
N LEU A 62 4.43 6.78 3.98
CA LEU A 62 5.26 7.72 3.24
C LEU A 62 5.71 8.90 4.09
N TYR A 63 4.86 9.39 5.00
CA TYR A 63 5.25 10.44 5.93
C TYR A 63 6.36 9.96 6.86
N ILE A 64 6.22 8.76 7.43
CA ILE A 64 7.25 8.16 8.30
C ILE A 64 8.56 7.97 7.52
N GLU A 65 8.49 7.45 6.29
CA GLU A 65 9.64 7.33 5.40
C GLU A 65 10.29 8.70 5.17
N SER A 66 9.52 9.75 4.86
CA SER A 66 10.04 11.10 4.58
C SER A 66 10.86 11.73 5.71
N LYS A 67 10.75 11.22 6.94
CA LYS A 67 11.53 11.70 8.11
C LYS A 67 12.87 10.99 8.27
N LYS A 68 13.15 9.94 7.49
CA LYS A 68 14.40 9.20 7.58
C LYS A 68 15.51 9.89 6.80
N PRO A 69 16.73 9.99 7.37
CA PRO A 69 17.87 10.53 6.64
C PRO A 69 18.33 9.55 5.56
N ASN A 70 18.91 10.07 4.47
CA ASN A 70 19.65 9.30 3.46
C ASN A 70 18.88 8.17 2.75
N ILE A 71 17.62 8.41 2.37
CA ILE A 71 16.86 7.45 1.57
C ILE A 71 17.44 7.39 0.16
N SER A 72 18.02 6.24 -0.18
CA SER A 72 18.63 5.99 -1.49
C SER A 72 17.60 5.75 -2.59
N THR A 73 16.46 5.14 -2.26
CA THR A 73 15.36 4.88 -3.17
C THR A 73 14.05 4.99 -2.42
N LYS A 74 13.12 5.80 -2.94
CA LYS A 74 11.80 6.01 -2.33
C LYS A 74 10.96 4.75 -2.51
N SER A 75 10.26 4.32 -1.46
CA SER A 75 9.45 3.11 -1.54
C SER A 75 8.33 3.21 -2.59
N PHE A 76 7.79 4.41 -2.84
CA PHE A 76 6.79 4.56 -3.90
C PHE A 76 7.35 4.29 -5.31
N ASP A 77 8.60 4.65 -5.57
CA ASP A 77 9.24 4.30 -6.83
C ASP A 77 9.45 2.78 -6.96
N LYS A 78 9.84 2.12 -5.85
CA LYS A 78 9.91 0.65 -5.79
C LYS A 78 8.57 0.00 -6.10
N ILE A 79 7.49 0.47 -5.49
CA ILE A 79 6.13 -0.04 -5.73
C ILE A 79 5.79 0.05 -7.21
N LYS A 80 6.00 1.21 -7.86
CA LYS A 80 5.74 1.40 -9.30
C LYS A 80 6.54 0.43 -10.19
N ARG A 81 7.81 0.17 -9.84
CA ARG A 81 8.64 -0.80 -10.59
C ARG A 81 8.15 -2.22 -10.38
N TYR A 82 7.95 -2.64 -9.13
CA TYR A 82 7.51 -4.01 -8.83
C TYR A 82 6.10 -4.30 -9.34
N SER A 83 5.20 -3.31 -9.37
CA SER A 83 3.87 -3.46 -9.98
C SER A 83 3.92 -3.77 -11.47
N GLN A 84 5.03 -3.44 -12.16
CA GLN A 84 5.29 -3.76 -13.56
C GLN A 84 6.08 -5.08 -13.73
N GLY A 85 6.26 -5.86 -12.66
CA GLY A 85 7.12 -7.05 -12.65
C GLY A 85 8.62 -6.74 -12.76
N LEU A 86 9.02 -5.46 -12.61
CA LEU A 86 10.41 -5.03 -12.72
C LEU A 86 11.07 -4.97 -11.34
N SER A 87 12.30 -5.47 -11.23
CA SER A 87 13.07 -5.37 -10.00
C SER A 87 13.95 -4.11 -9.94
N TYR A 88 14.11 -3.56 -8.73
CA TYR A 88 15.11 -2.51 -8.44
C TYR A 88 16.56 -3.04 -8.40
N ASP A 89 16.79 -4.21 -7.81
CA ASP A 89 18.17 -4.69 -7.55
C ASP A 89 18.62 -5.80 -8.51
N GLY A 90 17.99 -5.92 -9.68
CA GLY A 90 18.20 -7.05 -10.59
C GLY A 90 17.66 -8.40 -10.07
N ARG A 91 16.84 -8.43 -9.00
CA ARG A 91 16.16 -9.63 -8.49
C ARG A 91 15.38 -10.38 -9.57
N ALA A 92 14.81 -9.65 -10.53
CA ALA A 92 14.12 -10.22 -11.69
C ALA A 92 15.00 -11.13 -12.55
N LYS A 93 16.34 -11.02 -12.47
CA LYS A 93 17.28 -11.92 -13.15
C LYS A 93 17.39 -13.28 -12.45
N THR A 94 17.10 -13.33 -11.15
CA THR A 94 17.13 -14.55 -10.33
C THR A 94 15.73 -15.14 -10.15
N PHE A 95 14.72 -14.32 -9.86
CA PHE A 95 13.33 -14.72 -9.71
C PHE A 95 12.41 -13.63 -10.27
N THR A 96 11.59 -13.98 -11.26
CA THR A 96 10.63 -13.06 -11.88
C THR A 96 9.55 -12.66 -10.88
N ILE A 97 9.41 -11.37 -10.61
CA ILE A 97 8.27 -10.84 -9.84
C ILE A 97 7.08 -10.79 -10.78
N LYS A 98 5.95 -11.34 -10.35
CA LYS A 98 4.73 -11.30 -11.14
C LYS A 98 4.12 -9.90 -11.15
N GLU A 99 3.60 -9.50 -12.31
CA GLU A 99 2.92 -8.22 -12.47
C GLU A 99 1.58 -8.19 -11.71
N TYR A 100 1.36 -7.11 -10.96
CA TYR A 100 0.13 -6.86 -10.23
C TYR A 100 -0.19 -5.36 -10.27
N SER A 101 -1.48 -5.01 -10.35
CA SER A 101 -1.89 -3.61 -10.39
C SER A 101 -1.39 -2.82 -9.19
N LEU A 102 -1.16 -1.51 -9.37
CA LEU A 102 -0.79 -0.62 -8.28
C LEU A 102 -1.81 -0.69 -7.13
N SER A 103 -3.11 -0.80 -7.43
CA SER A 103 -4.15 -0.98 -6.41
C SER A 103 -3.93 -2.21 -5.54
N SER A 104 -3.58 -3.35 -6.14
CA SER A 104 -3.31 -4.60 -5.42
C SER A 104 -2.10 -4.46 -4.50
N TRP A 105 -1.08 -3.71 -4.92
CA TRP A 105 0.08 -3.38 -4.10
C TRP A 105 -0.30 -2.51 -2.90
N LEU A 106 -1.07 -1.44 -3.11
CA LEU A 106 -1.49 -0.56 -2.01
C LEU A 106 -2.37 -1.29 -0.98
N ASP A 107 -3.27 -2.15 -1.45
CA ASP A 107 -4.11 -2.99 -0.57
C ASP A 107 -3.26 -3.99 0.24
N SER A 108 -2.23 -4.57 -0.38
CA SER A 108 -1.32 -5.50 0.29
C SER A 108 -0.44 -4.81 1.34
N ILE A 109 -0.01 -3.57 1.07
CA ILE A 109 0.71 -2.75 2.04
C ILE A 109 -0.20 -2.41 3.23
N ASP A 110 -1.46 -1.99 2.99
CA ASP A 110 -2.41 -1.75 4.08
C ASP A 110 -2.67 -3.02 4.91
N TYR A 111 -2.76 -4.18 4.24
CA TYR A 111 -2.92 -5.47 4.91
C TYR A 111 -1.75 -5.77 5.86
N ILE A 112 -0.50 -5.70 5.37
CA ILE A 112 0.69 -5.92 6.20
C ILE A 112 0.75 -4.90 7.33
N ALA A 113 0.48 -3.61 7.07
CA ALA A 113 0.50 -2.57 8.09
C ALA A 113 -0.53 -2.82 9.22
N CYS A 114 -1.72 -3.30 8.86
CA CYS A 114 -2.72 -3.72 9.85
C CYS A 114 -2.24 -4.95 10.63
N TRP A 115 -1.71 -5.96 9.95
CA TRP A 115 -1.19 -7.17 10.58
C TRP A 115 -0.06 -6.87 11.57
N LEU A 116 0.90 -6.02 11.19
CA LEU A 116 2.01 -5.60 12.07
C LEU A 116 1.46 -4.92 13.33
N LYS A 117 0.54 -3.97 13.16
CA LYS A 117 -0.11 -3.28 14.27
C LYS A 117 -0.83 -4.25 15.22
N ASP A 118 -1.62 -5.17 14.68
CA ASP A 118 -2.37 -6.15 15.47
C ASP A 118 -1.44 -7.09 16.27
N ASN A 119 -0.23 -7.33 15.75
CA ASN A 119 0.82 -8.11 16.41
C ASN A 119 1.79 -7.28 17.26
N LYS A 120 1.54 -5.97 17.45
CA LYS A 120 2.43 -5.02 18.15
C LYS A 120 3.85 -4.98 17.58
N LEU A 121 3.92 -5.08 16.26
CA LEU A 121 5.13 -4.98 15.47
C LEU A 121 5.09 -3.71 14.63
N ASP A 122 6.27 -3.22 14.27
CA ASP A 122 6.44 -2.14 13.31
C ASP A 122 7.53 -2.50 12.31
N ALA A 123 7.43 -1.93 11.11
CA ALA A 123 8.37 -2.15 10.03
C ALA A 123 8.40 -0.96 9.08
N ASP A 124 9.56 -0.79 8.46
CA ASP A 124 9.79 0.27 7.49
C ASP A 124 9.03 0.00 6.19
N LEU A 125 8.51 1.06 5.54
CA LEU A 125 7.79 0.92 4.27
C LEU A 125 8.61 0.16 3.21
N SER A 126 9.92 0.42 3.11
CA SER A 126 10.78 -0.34 2.19
C SER A 126 10.77 -1.83 2.50
N SER A 127 10.83 -2.22 3.78
CA SER A 127 10.81 -3.63 4.18
C SER A 127 9.48 -4.28 3.87
N ILE A 128 8.36 -3.55 4.02
CA ILE A 128 7.02 -4.03 3.63
C ILE A 128 6.97 -4.26 2.11
N VAL A 129 7.45 -3.30 1.32
CA VAL A 129 7.47 -3.41 -0.15
C VAL A 129 8.35 -4.56 -0.61
N ASP A 130 9.54 -4.72 -0.01
CA ASP A 130 10.46 -5.80 -0.35
C ASP A 130 9.87 -7.18 0.06
N TYR A 131 9.10 -7.25 1.15
CA TYR A 131 8.39 -8.46 1.56
C TYR A 131 7.31 -8.86 0.54
N ILE A 132 6.50 -7.90 0.07
CA ILE A 132 5.50 -8.16 -0.97
C ILE A 132 6.18 -8.64 -2.25
N ALA A 133 7.28 -7.99 -2.65
CA ALA A 133 8.07 -8.39 -3.81
C ALA A 133 8.52 -9.85 -3.68
N CYS A 134 9.13 -10.25 -2.55
CA CYS A 134 9.52 -11.63 -2.29
C CYS A 134 8.33 -12.60 -2.35
N SER A 135 7.21 -12.26 -1.71
CA SER A 135 6.02 -13.13 -1.70
C SER A 135 5.42 -13.36 -3.09
N SER A 136 5.61 -12.41 -4.01
CA SER A 136 5.07 -12.42 -5.38
C SER A 136 6.07 -12.87 -6.45
N GLU A 137 7.25 -13.35 -6.03
CA GLU A 137 8.19 -14.03 -6.93
C GLU A 137 7.55 -15.31 -7.47
N ALA A 138 7.67 -15.54 -8.78
CA ALA A 138 7.01 -16.66 -9.48
C ALA A 138 7.33 -18.03 -8.88
N VAL A 139 8.51 -18.21 -8.27
CA VAL A 139 8.90 -19.46 -7.60
C VAL A 139 8.11 -19.75 -6.33
N ASN A 140 7.52 -18.73 -5.71
CA ASN A 140 6.71 -18.83 -4.50
C ASN A 140 5.21 -18.99 -4.82
N LEU A 141 4.83 -18.90 -6.11
CA LEU A 141 3.44 -18.98 -6.53
C LEU A 141 3.04 -20.43 -6.82
N THR A 142 2.01 -20.90 -6.13
CA THR A 142 1.38 -22.20 -6.40
C THR A 142 0.38 -22.12 -7.55
N SER A 143 -0.04 -20.91 -7.94
CA SER A 143 -0.99 -20.65 -9.02
C SER A 143 -0.87 -19.22 -9.54
N ASP A 144 -1.04 -19.05 -10.86
CA ASP A 144 -1.05 -17.75 -11.53
C ASP A 144 -2.37 -16.98 -11.36
N ASN A 145 -3.38 -17.54 -10.72
CA ASN A 145 -4.68 -16.88 -10.56
C ASN A 145 -4.89 -16.24 -9.18
N LEU A 146 -3.89 -16.30 -8.29
CA LEU A 146 -4.01 -15.72 -6.96
C LEU A 146 -3.85 -14.19 -6.98
N GLU A 147 -4.76 -13.52 -6.29
CA GLU A 147 -4.68 -12.09 -6.00
C GLU A 147 -3.50 -11.80 -5.05
N LEU A 148 -2.82 -10.66 -5.24
CA LEU A 148 -1.62 -10.31 -4.47
C LEU A 148 -1.86 -10.29 -2.96
N VAL A 149 -2.98 -9.71 -2.51
CA VAL A 149 -3.33 -9.63 -1.10
C VAL A 149 -3.46 -11.03 -0.48
N GLN A 150 -4.00 -11.99 -1.24
CA GLN A 150 -4.14 -13.37 -0.77
C GLN A 150 -2.78 -14.06 -0.65
N ILE A 151 -1.89 -13.88 -1.63
CA ILE A 151 -0.51 -14.39 -1.56
C ILE A 151 0.21 -13.84 -0.33
N VAL A 152 0.16 -12.52 -0.12
CA VAL A 152 0.80 -11.84 1.01
C VAL A 152 0.24 -12.34 2.35
N LYS A 153 -1.07 -12.53 2.43
CA LYS A 153 -1.73 -13.08 3.61
C LYS A 153 -1.25 -14.49 3.94
N ASP A 154 -1.18 -15.36 2.95
CA ASP A 154 -0.73 -16.74 3.15
C ASP A 154 0.75 -16.77 3.56
N PHE A 155 1.59 -15.95 2.92
CA PHE A 155 3.00 -15.80 3.27
C PHE A 155 3.20 -15.31 4.72
N LEU A 156 2.41 -14.32 5.15
CA LEU A 156 2.44 -13.82 6.54
C LEU A 156 2.03 -14.89 7.54
N ASN A 157 1.05 -15.74 7.21
CA ASN A 157 0.61 -16.81 8.11
C ASN A 157 1.67 -17.91 8.25
N ASP A 158 2.36 -18.23 7.16
CA ASP A 158 3.34 -19.31 7.14
C ASP A 158 4.70 -18.89 7.74
N PHE A 159 5.13 -17.65 7.46
CA PHE A 159 6.49 -17.19 7.77
C PHE A 159 6.56 -16.00 8.72
N GLY A 160 5.45 -15.32 9.00
CA GLY A 160 5.45 -14.06 9.75
C GLY A 160 6.17 -12.93 9.00
N PHE A 161 6.68 -11.95 9.75
CA PHE A 161 7.40 -10.79 9.20
C PHE A 161 8.75 -10.58 9.90
N GLU A 162 9.83 -11.09 9.30
CA GLU A 162 11.17 -11.14 9.93
C GLU A 162 11.79 -9.76 10.18
N ASN A 163 11.55 -8.79 9.29
CA ASN A 163 12.12 -7.44 9.39
C ASN A 163 11.25 -6.48 10.22
N SER A 164 10.78 -6.96 11.38
CA SER A 164 9.95 -6.17 12.31
C SER A 164 10.60 -6.00 13.67
N PHE A 165 10.17 -4.95 14.39
CA PHE A 165 10.57 -4.71 15.78
C PHE A 165 9.33 -4.54 16.67
N LYS A 166 9.45 -4.91 17.94
CA LYS A 166 8.35 -4.76 18.91
C LYS A 166 8.13 -3.28 19.21
N VAL A 167 6.86 -2.87 19.19
CA VAL A 167 6.45 -1.57 19.67
C VAL A 167 6.29 -1.66 21.19
N GLU A 168 7.09 -0.89 21.93
CA GLU A 168 6.95 -0.72 23.39
C GLU A 168 5.65 0.01 23.76
#